data_AF-A0A344W933-F1
#
_entry.id   AF-A0A344W933-F1
#
_cell.length_a   1.000
_cell.length_b   1.000
_cell.length_c   1.000
_cell.angle_alpha   90.00
_cell.angle_beta   90.00
_cell.angle_gamma   90.00
#
_symmetry.space_group_name_H-M   'P 1'
#
loop_
_entity.id
_entity.type
_entity.pdbx_description
1 polymer ?
#
loop_
_entity_poly.entity_id
_entity_poly.type
_entity_poly.pdbx_seq_one_letter_code
_entity_poly.pdbx_strand_id
1 'polypeptide(L)'
;MQNYKIHGLSEIMLFHCDMDKKELFQTDRRDYSDFIDEKLLNESSQVFVLGESYSDNELVVDFKIGDGNEINCKIEYSEENQLPAIEENKIRLVCWEMLEETNASIDIPEGISELNLKIKGNTYGCMDEWGNKAFENYSFIAGNEDQELYFESESFGDIKEKVFYFIDFNGNCEEMRGKVSAKEYYEILRRLGAIF
;
A
#
# COMPACT_ATOMS: atom_id res chain seq x y z
N MET A 1 24.75 -7.13 16.42
CA MET A 1 23.49 -6.57 15.88
C MET A 1 22.47 -6.68 16.98
N GLN A 2 21.65 -5.65 17.15
CA GLN A 2 20.57 -5.62 18.12
C GLN A 2 19.24 -5.51 17.36
N ASN A 3 18.30 -6.37 17.70
CA ASN A 3 16.96 -6.37 17.12
C ASN A 3 16.10 -5.32 17.84
N TYR A 4 15.44 -4.47 17.08
CA TYR A 4 14.53 -3.44 17.58
C TYR A 4 13.14 -3.64 17.00
N LYS A 5 12.12 -3.46 17.84
CA LYS A 5 10.74 -3.38 17.36
C LYS A 5 10.53 -2.08 16.58
N ILE A 6 9.77 -2.14 15.50
CA ILE A 6 9.28 -0.97 14.77
C ILE A 6 7.84 -0.70 15.18
N HIS A 7 7.53 0.57 15.44
CA HIS A 7 6.17 1.07 15.66
C HIS A 7 5.79 2.06 14.56
N GLY A 8 4.49 2.24 14.32
CA GLY A 8 4.01 3.18 13.30
C GLY A 8 4.24 2.71 11.86
N LEU A 9 4.37 1.39 11.65
CA LEU A 9 4.48 0.75 10.35
C LEU A 9 3.38 -0.30 10.24
N SER A 10 2.64 -0.27 9.15
CA SER A 10 1.68 -1.32 8.77
C SER A 10 2.09 -1.91 7.43
N GLU A 11 1.52 -3.06 7.11
CA GLU A 11 1.79 -3.77 5.87
C GLU A 11 0.46 -4.10 5.16
N ILE A 12 0.49 -4.02 3.83
CA ILE A 12 -0.61 -4.40 2.96
C ILE A 12 -0.10 -5.39 1.91
N MET A 13 -0.97 -6.32 1.53
CA MET A 13 -0.83 -7.08 0.30
C MET A 13 -1.40 -6.25 -0.83
N LEU A 14 -0.60 -5.91 -1.83
CA LEU A 14 -1.02 -5.08 -2.96
C LEU A 14 -0.85 -5.84 -4.27
N PHE A 15 -1.86 -5.77 -5.13
CA PHE A 15 -1.82 -6.30 -6.48
C PHE A 15 -2.35 -5.24 -7.45
N HIS A 16 -1.74 -5.14 -8.63
CA HIS A 16 -2.30 -4.33 -9.70
C HIS A 16 -2.09 -4.97 -11.07
N CYS A 17 -3.02 -4.73 -11.99
CA CYS A 17 -2.91 -5.16 -13.38
C CYS A 17 -3.74 -4.27 -14.31
N ASP A 18 -3.44 -4.30 -15.61
CA ASP A 18 -4.29 -3.66 -16.62
C ASP A 18 -5.13 -4.74 -17.31
N MET A 19 -6.45 -4.61 -17.24
CA MET A 19 -7.42 -5.54 -17.82
C MET A 19 -8.14 -4.89 -19.00
N ASP A 20 -8.45 -5.67 -20.05
CA ASP A 20 -9.25 -5.19 -21.16
C ASP A 20 -10.68 -4.84 -20.71
N LYS A 21 -11.18 -3.67 -21.09
CA LYS A 21 -12.55 -3.21 -20.75
C LYS A 21 -13.62 -4.23 -21.12
N LYS A 22 -13.48 -4.85 -22.30
CA LYS A 22 -14.43 -5.85 -22.79
C LYS A 22 -14.50 -7.08 -21.89
N GLU A 23 -13.35 -7.53 -21.40
CA GLU A 23 -13.25 -8.68 -20.51
C GLU A 23 -13.84 -8.34 -19.15
N LEU A 24 -13.47 -7.18 -18.59
CA LEU A 24 -14.00 -6.69 -17.32
C LEU A 24 -15.53 -6.57 -17.35
N PHE A 25 -16.10 -5.99 -18.41
CA PHE A 25 -17.55 -5.78 -18.51
C PHE A 25 -18.36 -7.06 -18.72
N GLN A 26 -17.71 -8.16 -19.11
CA GLN A 26 -18.31 -9.48 -19.26
C GLN A 26 -18.12 -10.37 -18.02
N THR A 27 -17.26 -9.97 -17.09
CA THR A 27 -16.96 -10.74 -15.88
C THR A 27 -18.09 -10.58 -14.87
N ASP A 28 -18.63 -11.70 -14.38
CA ASP A 28 -19.62 -11.68 -13.31
C ASP A 28 -18.95 -11.29 -11.97
N ARG A 29 -19.69 -10.60 -11.09
CA ARG A 29 -19.16 -10.13 -9.80
C ARG A 29 -18.47 -11.24 -8.96
N ARG A 30 -19.05 -12.45 -8.97
CA ARG A 30 -18.48 -13.57 -8.18
C ARG A 30 -17.12 -13.97 -8.73
N ASP A 31 -17.05 -14.17 -10.04
CA ASP A 31 -15.82 -14.52 -10.74
C ASP A 31 -14.75 -13.42 -10.56
N TYR A 32 -15.17 -12.15 -10.51
CA TYR A 32 -14.27 -11.04 -10.19
C TYR A 32 -13.73 -11.09 -8.76
N SER A 33 -14.58 -11.34 -7.75
CA SER A 33 -14.14 -11.45 -6.36
C SER A 33 -13.15 -12.60 -6.18
N ASP A 34 -13.47 -13.76 -6.75
CA ASP A 34 -12.63 -14.96 -6.68
C ASP A 34 -11.30 -14.71 -7.41
N PHE A 35 -11.33 -14.03 -8.56
CA PHE A 35 -10.13 -13.61 -9.28
C PHE A 35 -9.22 -12.73 -8.43
N ILE A 36 -9.76 -11.72 -7.74
CA ILE A 36 -8.90 -10.83 -6.93
C ILE A 36 -8.35 -11.56 -5.71
N ASP A 37 -9.15 -12.38 -5.03
CA ASP A 37 -8.67 -13.18 -3.90
C ASP A 37 -7.53 -14.11 -4.34
N GLU A 38 -7.64 -14.72 -5.52
CA GLU A 38 -6.56 -15.53 -6.11
C GLU A 38 -5.32 -14.70 -6.44
N LYS A 39 -5.49 -13.50 -7.02
CA LYS A 39 -4.37 -12.61 -7.37
C LYS A 39 -3.66 -12.07 -6.15
N LEU A 40 -4.38 -11.68 -5.11
CA LEU A 40 -3.77 -11.26 -3.86
C LEU A 40 -2.97 -12.40 -3.24
N LEU A 41 -3.51 -13.62 -3.24
CA LEU A 41 -2.82 -14.77 -2.63
C LEU A 41 -1.54 -15.17 -3.37
N ASN A 42 -1.52 -15.09 -4.71
CA ASN A 42 -0.46 -15.67 -5.53
C ASN A 42 0.50 -14.64 -6.16
N GLU A 43 0.05 -13.40 -6.32
CA GLU A 43 0.74 -12.39 -7.13
C GLU A 43 0.87 -11.03 -6.44
N SER A 44 0.37 -10.86 -5.21
CA SER A 44 0.57 -9.58 -4.50
C SER A 44 2.02 -9.36 -4.09
N SER A 45 2.39 -8.09 -4.00
CA SER A 45 3.60 -7.65 -3.31
C SER A 45 3.27 -7.18 -1.90
N GLN A 46 4.26 -7.36 -1.01
CA GLN A 46 4.26 -6.78 0.32
C GLN A 46 4.60 -5.30 0.19
N VAL A 47 3.71 -4.43 0.68
CA VAL A 47 3.90 -2.98 0.67
C VAL A 47 3.76 -2.43 2.08
N PHE A 48 4.65 -1.53 2.47
CA PHE A 48 4.60 -0.90 3.78
C PHE A 48 3.80 0.39 3.73
N VAL A 49 3.13 0.73 4.83
CA VAL A 49 2.39 1.98 5.01
C VAL A 49 2.87 2.63 6.30
N LEU A 50 3.29 3.90 6.22
CA LEU A 50 3.60 4.68 7.42
C LEU A 50 2.31 5.07 8.15
N GLY A 51 2.27 4.83 9.45
CA GLY A 51 1.22 5.35 10.32
C GLY A 51 1.35 6.86 10.49
N GLU A 52 0.21 7.55 10.45
CA GLU A 52 0.12 8.97 10.70
C GLU A 52 -0.95 9.26 11.75
N SER A 53 -0.66 10.22 12.63
CA SER A 53 -1.59 10.72 13.62
C SER A 53 -1.62 12.24 13.63
N TYR A 54 -2.68 12.80 14.20
CA TYR A 54 -2.77 14.24 14.42
C TYR A 54 -2.25 14.58 15.81
N SER A 55 -1.22 15.43 15.89
CA SER A 55 -0.74 16.05 17.12
C SER A 55 -0.77 17.56 16.96
N ASP A 56 -1.42 18.27 17.88
CA ASP A 56 -1.51 19.74 17.87
C ASP A 56 -1.99 20.36 16.54
N ASN A 57 -2.91 19.68 15.85
CA ASN A 57 -3.43 20.02 14.50
C ASN A 57 -2.41 19.90 13.36
N GLU A 58 -1.28 19.25 13.59
CA GLU A 58 -0.32 18.87 12.55
C GLU A 58 -0.36 17.36 12.34
N LEU A 59 -0.19 16.94 11.09
CA LEU A 59 -0.05 15.53 10.73
C LEU A 59 1.39 15.11 11.04
N VAL A 60 1.54 14.11 11.92
CA VAL A 60 2.83 13.59 12.38
C VAL A 60 2.93 12.12 12.00
N VAL A 61 4.12 11.71 11.57
CA VAL A 61 4.41 10.30 11.29
C VAL A 61 4.72 9.57 12.59
N ASP A 62 4.04 8.45 12.84
CA ASP A 62 4.10 7.69 14.09
C ASP A 62 5.31 6.74 14.21
N PHE A 63 6.18 6.75 13.21
CA PHE A 63 7.27 5.79 13.06
C PHE A 63 8.33 5.90 14.16
N LYS A 64 8.64 4.78 14.81
CA LYS A 64 9.62 4.68 15.90
C LYS A 64 10.40 3.38 15.84
N ILE A 65 11.65 3.42 16.30
CA ILE A 65 12.53 2.25 16.41
C ILE A 65 12.84 2.03 17.90
N GLY A 66 12.43 0.87 18.41
CA GLY A 66 12.46 0.47 19.81
C GLY A 66 11.25 0.95 20.63
N ASP A 67 11.16 0.53 21.89
CA ASP A 67 10.00 0.79 22.77
C ASP A 67 10.03 2.19 23.43
N GLY A 68 11.10 2.95 23.23
CA GLY A 68 11.35 4.25 23.83
C GLY A 68 12.13 5.23 22.95
N ASN A 69 12.07 5.12 21.62
CA ASN A 69 12.89 5.91 20.67
C ASN A 69 14.40 5.75 20.92
N GLU A 70 14.84 4.50 21.07
CA GLU A 70 16.23 4.13 21.32
C GLU A 70 17.14 4.50 20.15
N ILE A 71 16.59 4.51 18.92
CA ILE A 71 17.26 5.02 17.73
C ILE A 71 16.52 6.26 17.24
N ASN A 72 17.23 7.38 17.16
CA ASN A 72 16.70 8.60 16.59
C ASN A 72 16.57 8.42 15.08
N CYS A 73 15.34 8.30 14.56
CA CYS A 73 15.09 8.11 13.15
C CYS A 73 14.50 9.37 12.52
N LYS A 74 15.19 9.94 11.54
CA LYS A 74 14.65 10.97 10.65
C LYS A 74 14.03 10.28 9.43
N ILE A 75 12.87 10.76 8.97
CA ILE A 75 12.24 10.26 7.74
C ILE A 75 12.35 11.32 6.65
N GLU A 76 12.79 10.89 5.48
CA GLU A 76 12.78 11.65 4.23
C GLU A 76 11.86 10.94 3.25
N TYR A 77 10.68 11.54 3.02
CA TYR A 77 9.65 10.99 2.14
C TYR A 77 9.62 11.76 0.83
N SER A 78 9.61 11.02 -0.28
CA SER A 78 9.28 11.51 -1.61
C SER A 78 8.25 10.59 -2.23
N GLU A 79 7.32 11.13 -3.01
CA GLU A 79 6.22 10.38 -3.60
C GLU A 79 6.22 10.55 -5.12
N GLU A 80 5.98 9.45 -5.83
CA GLU A 80 5.79 9.44 -7.27
C GLU A 80 4.80 8.32 -7.66
N ASN A 81 4.07 8.50 -8.77
CA ASN A 81 3.32 7.39 -9.34
C ASN A 81 4.27 6.56 -10.20
N GLN A 82 4.62 5.35 -9.74
CA GLN A 82 5.57 4.48 -10.44
C GLN A 82 4.92 3.59 -11.50
N LEU A 83 3.61 3.68 -11.70
CA LEU A 83 2.90 2.83 -12.66
C LEU A 83 2.91 3.45 -14.08
N PRO A 84 2.98 2.61 -15.13
CA PRO A 84 2.95 3.08 -16.51
C PRO A 84 1.59 3.70 -16.88
N ALA A 85 1.55 4.50 -17.95
CA ALA A 85 0.28 5.02 -18.47
C ALA A 85 -0.66 3.87 -18.90
N ILE A 86 -1.97 4.07 -18.70
CA ILE A 86 -3.01 3.08 -19.02
C ILE A 86 -3.44 3.25 -20.49
N GLU A 87 -3.58 2.15 -21.22
CA GLU A 87 -4.09 2.16 -22.59
C GLU A 87 -5.62 2.47 -22.62
N GLU A 88 -6.10 3.14 -23.67
CA GLU A 88 -7.49 3.62 -23.78
C GLU A 88 -8.55 2.50 -23.62
N ASN A 89 -8.25 1.30 -24.12
CA ASN A 89 -9.13 0.13 -24.04
C ASN A 89 -9.00 -0.68 -22.74
N LYS A 90 -8.14 -0.26 -21.81
CA LYS A 90 -7.89 -0.97 -20.55
C LYS A 90 -8.44 -0.20 -19.35
N ILE A 91 -8.63 -0.95 -18.26
CA ILE A 91 -8.85 -0.44 -16.91
C ILE A 91 -7.74 -1.02 -16.05
N ARG A 92 -7.06 -0.17 -15.29
CA ARG A 92 -6.16 -0.64 -14.26
C ARG A 92 -6.95 -1.02 -13.03
N LEU A 93 -6.72 -2.24 -12.57
CA LEU A 93 -7.17 -2.72 -11.29
C LEU A 93 -6.02 -2.51 -10.29
N VAL A 94 -6.31 -1.86 -9.17
CA VAL A 94 -5.41 -1.82 -8.01
C VAL A 94 -6.20 -2.39 -6.84
N CYS A 95 -5.72 -3.44 -6.22
CA CYS A 95 -6.34 -4.01 -5.04
C CYS A 95 -5.33 -4.12 -3.93
N TRP A 96 -5.76 -3.83 -2.71
CA TRP A 96 -4.96 -4.13 -1.54
C TRP A 96 -5.81 -4.61 -0.37
N GLU A 97 -5.16 -5.36 0.50
CA GLU A 97 -5.71 -5.90 1.74
C GLU A 97 -4.75 -5.62 2.90
N MET A 98 -5.29 -5.09 3.99
CA MET A 98 -4.59 -4.81 5.24
C MET A 98 -5.21 -5.67 6.35
N LEU A 99 -4.36 -6.34 7.13
CA LEU A 99 -4.79 -7.03 8.34
C LEU A 99 -4.77 -6.08 9.55
N GLU A 100 -5.44 -6.45 10.63
CA GLU A 100 -5.54 -5.61 11.83
C GLU A 100 -4.20 -5.30 12.47
N GLU A 101 -3.29 -6.27 12.50
CA GLU A 101 -2.03 -6.18 13.22
C GLU A 101 -0.84 -6.41 12.28
N THR A 102 0.21 -5.61 12.47
CA THR A 102 1.52 -5.81 11.84
C THR A 102 2.59 -5.78 12.95
N ASN A 103 3.35 -6.87 13.07
CA ASN A 103 4.59 -6.85 13.83
C ASN A 103 5.73 -6.56 12.87
N ALA A 104 6.55 -5.56 13.20
CA ALA A 104 7.75 -5.25 12.44
C ALA A 104 8.95 -5.10 13.38
N SER A 105 10.11 -5.54 12.91
CA SER A 105 11.40 -5.39 13.58
C SER A 105 12.51 -5.08 12.58
N ILE A 106 13.65 -4.64 13.11
CA ILE A 106 14.85 -4.32 12.33
C ILE A 106 16.09 -4.70 13.13
N ASP A 107 17.05 -5.35 12.49
CA ASP A 107 18.35 -5.65 13.08
C ASP A 107 19.35 -4.54 12.78
N ILE A 108 19.76 -3.79 13.80
CA ILE A 108 20.67 -2.64 13.66
C ILE A 108 22.05 -2.99 14.24
N PRO A 109 23.16 -2.67 13.54
CA PRO A 109 24.51 -2.79 14.08
C PRO A 109 24.72 -2.03 15.40
N GLU A 110 25.59 -2.55 16.26
CA GLU A 110 25.93 -1.88 17.52
C GLU A 110 26.60 -0.52 17.28
N GLY A 111 26.30 0.47 18.12
CA GLY A 111 26.91 1.80 18.05
C GLY A 111 26.19 2.78 17.11
N ILE A 112 25.16 2.35 16.38
CA ILE A 112 24.26 3.26 15.67
C ILE A 112 23.21 3.76 16.67
N SER A 113 23.13 5.08 16.84
CA SER A 113 22.09 5.73 17.64
C SER A 113 21.17 6.62 16.80
N GLU A 114 21.52 6.89 15.54
CA GLU A 114 20.76 7.73 14.63
C GLU A 114 20.70 7.10 13.24
N LEU A 115 19.50 7.12 12.62
CA LEU A 115 19.25 6.66 11.26
C LEU A 115 18.43 7.69 10.49
N ASN A 116 18.64 7.75 9.19
CA ASN A 116 17.78 8.44 8.25
C ASN A 116 17.12 7.42 7.33
N LEU A 117 15.80 7.30 7.41
CA LEU A 117 14.98 6.46 6.57
C LEU A 117 14.52 7.27 5.36
N LYS A 118 15.06 6.93 4.19
CA LYS A 118 14.62 7.50 2.91
C LYS A 118 13.58 6.59 2.29
N ILE A 119 12.41 7.16 2.00
CA ILE A 119 11.28 6.44 1.42
C ILE A 119 10.92 7.06 0.07
N LYS A 120 10.76 6.18 -0.92
CA LYS A 120 10.12 6.49 -2.19
C LYS A 120 8.73 5.86 -2.18
N GLY A 121 7.75 6.67 -1.79
CA GLY A 121 6.35 6.31 -1.82
C GLY A 121 5.85 6.10 -3.24
N ASN A 122 4.87 5.21 -3.38
CA ASN A 122 4.20 4.94 -4.62
C ASN A 122 2.69 5.10 -4.42
N THR A 123 2.06 5.96 -5.20
CA THR A 123 0.61 6.19 -5.10
C THR A 123 -0.20 5.10 -5.77
N TYR A 124 0.43 4.26 -6.60
CA TYR A 124 -0.26 3.30 -7.47
C TYR A 124 -1.41 3.93 -8.29
N GLY A 125 -1.34 5.23 -8.53
CA GLY A 125 -2.34 6.02 -9.25
C GLY A 125 -3.59 6.44 -8.47
N CYS A 126 -3.77 6.00 -7.22
CA CYS A 126 -4.99 6.31 -6.45
C CYS A 126 -4.87 6.30 -4.92
N MET A 127 -3.73 5.89 -4.35
CA MET A 127 -3.55 5.74 -2.90
C MET A 127 -3.19 7.05 -2.19
N ASP A 128 -2.79 8.09 -2.93
CA ASP A 128 -2.55 9.45 -2.43
C ASP A 128 -3.83 10.10 -1.88
N GLU A 129 -4.98 9.84 -2.51
CA GLU A 129 -6.29 10.33 -2.04
C GLU A 129 -6.69 9.77 -0.65
N TRP A 130 -5.96 8.79 -0.14
CA TRP A 130 -6.26 8.04 1.07
C TRP A 130 -5.32 8.34 2.23
N GLY A 131 -4.31 9.18 2.01
CA GLY A 131 -3.30 9.50 3.02
C GLY A 131 -2.38 8.32 3.37
N ASN A 132 -2.40 7.25 2.57
CA ASN A 132 -1.52 6.11 2.79
C ASN A 132 -0.17 6.38 2.13
N LYS A 133 0.83 6.70 2.95
CA LYS A 133 2.25 6.75 2.52
C LYS A 133 2.76 5.34 2.31
N ALA A 134 2.31 4.72 1.22
CA ALA A 134 2.62 3.36 0.82
C ALA A 134 3.96 3.29 0.08
N PHE A 135 4.80 2.30 0.40
CA PHE A 135 6.13 2.17 -0.19
C PHE A 135 6.66 0.74 -0.16
N GLU A 136 7.39 0.39 -1.21
CA GLU A 136 8.24 -0.81 -1.27
C GLU A 136 9.73 -0.42 -1.25
N ASN A 137 10.03 0.77 -1.77
CA ASN A 137 11.38 1.26 -1.99
C ASN A 137 11.82 2.18 -0.84
N TYR A 138 12.78 1.71 -0.05
CA TYR A 138 13.37 2.49 1.03
C TYR A 138 14.86 2.18 1.20
N SER A 139 15.57 3.06 1.89
CA SER A 139 16.94 2.82 2.35
C SER A 139 17.20 3.48 3.70
N PHE A 140 18.16 2.93 4.43
CA PHE A 140 18.63 3.48 5.70
C PHE A 140 20.02 4.07 5.55
N ILE A 141 20.24 5.25 6.14
CA ILE A 141 21.54 5.93 6.15
C ILE A 141 21.93 6.23 7.59
N ALA A 142 23.15 5.86 7.96
CA ALA A 142 23.75 6.25 9.25
C ALA A 142 24.93 7.19 8.97
N GLY A 143 24.89 8.41 9.52
CA GLY A 143 25.86 9.45 9.18
C GLY A 143 25.80 9.83 7.69
N ASN A 144 26.68 9.25 6.88
CA ASN A 144 26.75 9.45 5.42
C ASN A 144 26.87 8.14 4.63
N GLU A 145 26.65 6.99 5.28
CA GLU A 145 26.83 5.68 4.67
C GLU A 145 25.49 4.94 4.59
N ASP A 146 25.19 4.39 3.42
CA ASP A 146 24.04 3.50 3.23
C ASP A 146 24.23 2.24 4.08
N GLN A 147 23.15 1.82 4.74
CA GLN A 147 23.12 0.64 5.58
C GLN A 147 22.24 -0.42 4.92
N GLU A 148 22.74 -1.65 4.85
CA GLU A 148 21.97 -2.82 4.40
C GLU A 148 21.06 -3.29 5.55
N LEU A 149 20.00 -2.53 5.80
CA LEU A 149 18.98 -2.83 6.81
C LEU A 149 17.63 -3.02 6.14
N TYR A 150 16.86 -3.98 6.63
CA TYR A 150 15.55 -4.35 6.10
C TYR A 150 14.56 -4.49 7.23
N PHE A 151 13.31 -4.15 6.96
CA PHE A 151 12.21 -4.50 7.84
C PHE A 151 11.96 -6.01 7.77
N GLU A 152 11.91 -6.63 8.94
CA GLU A 152 11.34 -7.96 9.12
C GLU A 152 9.93 -7.77 9.65
N SER A 153 8.92 -8.12 8.86
CA SER A 153 7.52 -7.94 9.24
C SER A 153 6.65 -9.15 8.97
N GLU A 154 5.60 -9.26 9.78
CA GLU A 154 4.52 -10.22 9.60
C GLU A 154 3.19 -9.58 10.01
N SER A 155 2.21 -9.62 9.12
CA SER A 155 0.84 -9.20 9.39
C SER A 155 -0.05 -10.38 9.77
N PHE A 156 -1.00 -10.16 10.68
CA PHE A 156 -1.91 -11.19 11.17
C PHE A 156 -3.21 -10.59 11.71
N GLY A 157 -4.17 -11.47 12.04
CA GLY A 157 -5.49 -11.07 12.55
C GLY A 157 -6.55 -11.08 11.44
N ASP A 158 -7.67 -10.41 11.72
CA ASP A 158 -8.76 -10.27 10.76
C ASP A 158 -8.41 -9.23 9.68
N ILE A 159 -9.16 -9.24 8.57
CA ILE A 159 -9.04 -8.20 7.53
C ILE A 159 -9.57 -6.90 8.11
N LYS A 160 -8.68 -5.95 8.32
CA LYS A 160 -9.01 -4.58 8.74
C LYS A 160 -9.65 -3.81 7.59
N GLU A 161 -9.02 -3.89 6.41
CA GLU A 161 -9.50 -3.19 5.24
C GLU A 161 -9.12 -3.93 3.96
N LYS A 162 -10.04 -3.94 2.99
CA LYS A 162 -9.82 -4.47 1.65
C LYS A 162 -10.46 -3.54 0.65
N VAL A 163 -9.67 -3.04 -0.30
CA VAL A 163 -10.11 -2.05 -1.28
C VAL A 163 -9.71 -2.47 -2.68
N PHE A 164 -10.57 -2.14 -3.63
CA PHE A 164 -10.37 -2.36 -5.06
C PHE A 164 -10.63 -1.05 -5.79
N TYR A 165 -9.72 -0.68 -6.68
CA TYR A 165 -9.84 0.49 -7.53
C TYR A 165 -9.89 0.10 -8.98
N PHE A 166 -10.65 0.90 -9.73
CA PHE A 166 -10.75 0.84 -11.17
C PHE A 166 -10.32 2.19 -11.70
N ILE A 167 -9.17 2.22 -12.36
CA ILE A 167 -8.59 3.45 -12.89
C ILE A 167 -8.67 3.38 -14.42
N ASP A 168 -9.34 4.34 -15.04
CA ASP A 168 -9.38 4.44 -16.49
C ASP A 168 -8.19 5.23 -17.06
N PHE A 169 -8.07 5.26 -18.38
CA PHE A 169 -6.98 5.96 -19.07
C PHE A 169 -6.98 7.49 -18.86
N ASN A 170 -8.09 8.09 -18.42
CA ASN A 170 -8.17 9.51 -18.08
C ASN A 170 -7.80 9.79 -16.62
N GLY A 171 -7.52 8.74 -15.83
CA GLY A 171 -7.30 8.85 -14.39
C GLY A 171 -8.58 8.93 -13.57
N ASN A 172 -9.76 8.63 -14.15
CA ASN A 172 -10.97 8.49 -13.35
C ASN A 172 -10.82 7.23 -12.48
N CYS A 173 -11.00 7.40 -11.16
CA CYS A 173 -10.85 6.35 -10.18
C CYS A 173 -12.20 6.05 -9.53
N GLU A 174 -12.64 4.79 -9.59
CA GLU A 174 -13.79 4.29 -8.83
C GLU A 174 -13.30 3.27 -7.80
N GLU A 175 -13.87 3.31 -6.59
CA GLU A 175 -13.48 2.43 -5.49
C GLU A 175 -14.59 1.43 -5.12
N MET A 176 -14.17 0.28 -4.61
CA MET A 176 -15.00 -0.73 -3.97
C MET A 176 -14.34 -1.13 -2.66
N ARG A 177 -15.12 -1.20 -1.57
CA ARG A 177 -14.60 -1.63 -0.26
C ARG A 177 -15.26 -2.93 0.21
N GLY A 178 -14.44 -3.89 0.63
CA GLY A 178 -14.89 -5.16 1.20
C GLY A 178 -15.86 -5.94 0.30
N LYS A 179 -16.90 -6.53 0.90
CA LYS A 179 -17.90 -7.34 0.18
C LYS A 179 -18.99 -6.47 -0.42
N VAL A 180 -18.73 -5.95 -1.62
CA VAL A 180 -19.64 -5.06 -2.34
C VAL A 180 -20.86 -5.79 -2.92
N SER A 181 -22.01 -5.12 -2.93
CA SER A 181 -23.25 -5.66 -3.51
C SER A 181 -23.17 -5.76 -5.05
N ALA A 182 -23.93 -6.67 -5.66
CA ALA A 182 -24.03 -6.73 -7.13
C ALA A 182 -24.46 -5.42 -7.76
N LYS A 183 -25.38 -4.70 -7.11
CA LYS A 183 -25.85 -3.40 -7.58
C LYS A 183 -24.69 -2.41 -7.73
N GLU A 184 -23.86 -2.29 -6.71
CA GLU A 184 -22.77 -1.33 -6.66
C GLU A 184 -21.65 -1.67 -7.65
N TYR A 185 -21.30 -2.96 -7.78
CA TYR A 185 -20.38 -3.43 -8.82
C TYR A 185 -20.83 -3.00 -10.23
N TYR A 186 -22.08 -3.29 -10.60
CA TYR A 186 -22.58 -2.91 -11.93
C TYR A 186 -22.78 -1.40 -12.10
N GLU A 187 -23.00 -0.65 -11.02
CA GLU A 187 -23.02 0.82 -11.07
C GLU A 187 -21.64 1.40 -11.37
N ILE A 188 -20.59 0.86 -10.78
CA ILE A 188 -19.19 1.23 -11.10
C ILE A 188 -18.87 0.90 -12.55
N LEU A 189 -19.20 -0.31 -13.01
CA LEU A 189 -18.99 -0.67 -14.42
C LEU A 189 -19.73 0.28 -15.39
N ARG A 190 -20.95 0.74 -15.05
CA ARG A 190 -21.67 1.75 -15.86
C ARG A 190 -20.93 3.09 -15.89
N ARG A 191 -20.37 3.56 -14.77
CA ARG A 191 -19.58 4.81 -14.73
C ARG A 191 -18.31 4.70 -15.56
N LEU A 192 -17.71 3.51 -15.61
CA LEU A 192 -16.58 3.16 -16.47
C LEU A 192 -16.97 2.97 -17.95
N GLY A 193 -18.26 3.09 -18.30
CA GLY A 193 -18.76 3.07 -19.66
C GLY A 193 -19.36 1.74 -20.15
N ALA A 194 -19.61 0.78 -19.25
CA ALA A 194 -20.30 -0.46 -19.61
C ALA A 194 -21.76 -0.20 -20.01
N ILE A 195 -22.20 -0.82 -21.10
CA ILE A 195 -23.59 -0.82 -21.56
C ILE A 195 -24.10 -2.25 -21.44
N PHE A 196 -25.01 -2.48 -20.49
CA PHE A 196 -25.65 -3.78 -20.21
C PHE A 196 -27.00 -3.91 -20.90
#